data_AF-A0A1C5L484-F1
#
_entry.id   AF-A0A1C5L484-F1
#
_cell.length_a   1.000
_cell.length_b   1.000
_cell.length_c   1.000
_cell.angle_alpha   90.00
_cell.angle_beta   90.00
_cell.angle_gamma   90.00
#
_symmetry.space_group_name_H-M   'P 1'
#
loop_
_entity.id
_entity.type
_entity.pdbx_description
1 polymer ?
#
loop_
_entity_poly.entity_id
_entity_poly.type
_entity_poly.pdbx_seq_one_letter_code
_entity_poly.pdbx_strand_id
1 'polypeptide(L)' 'MKNEMFYGFENTFESLDNLKRTMIDHIPYHNNFRITVKGKGLTPLQIRNQALSLS' A
#
# COMPACT_ATOMS: atom_id res chain seq x y z
N MET A 1 5.49 -2.82 7.53
CA MET A 1 4.28 -3.42 6.90
C MET A 1 3.09 -2.49 7.14
N LYS A 2 2.08 -2.45 6.26
CA LYS A 2 0.86 -1.66 6.52
C LYS A 2 -0.09 -2.42 7.45
N ASN A 3 -0.71 -1.72 8.41
CA ASN A 3 -1.65 -2.35 9.34
C ASN A 3 -2.82 -3.04 8.61
N GLU A 4 -3.33 -2.42 7.55
CA GLU A 4 -4.38 -2.98 6.67
C GLU A 4 -4.03 -4.34 6.05
N MET A 5 -2.74 -4.68 5.97
CA MET A 5 -2.24 -5.91 5.35
C MET A 5 -1.91 -7.02 6.35
N PHE A 6 -1.97 -6.77 7.66
CA PHE A 6 -1.47 -7.70 8.66
C PHE A 6 -2.40 -7.84 9.86
N TYR A 7 -2.89 -6.72 10.36
CA TYR A 7 -3.66 -6.69 11.60
C TYR A 7 -5.04 -7.32 11.37
N GLY A 8 -5.36 -8.38 12.11
CA GLY A 8 -6.55 -9.22 11.90
C GLY A 8 -6.38 -10.35 10.87
N PHE A 9 -5.21 -10.45 10.24
CA PHE A 9 -4.85 -11.48 9.26
C PHE A 9 -3.63 -12.30 9.71
N GLU A 10 -3.20 -12.18 10.96
CA GLU A 10 -1.96 -12.79 11.45
C GLU A 10 -1.95 -14.31 11.23
N ASN A 11 -3.12 -14.95 11.35
CA ASN A 11 -3.29 -16.39 11.18
C ASN A 11 -3.57 -16.84 9.73
N THR A 12 -3.65 -15.92 8.76
CA THR A 12 -3.91 -16.27 7.35
C THR A 12 -2.64 -16.59 6.57
N PHE A 13 -1.47 -16.31 7.14
CA PHE A 13 -0.19 -16.55 6.50
C PHE A 13 0.41 -17.88 6.96
N GLU A 14 0.56 -18.81 6.03
CA GLU A 14 1.11 -20.14 6.30
C GLU A 14 2.62 -20.12 6.56
N SER A 15 3.33 -19.08 6.10
CA SER A 15 4.76 -18.90 6.27
C SER A 15 5.18 -17.44 6.11
N LEU A 16 6.41 -17.14 6.57
CA LEU A 16 7.01 -15.82 6.34
C LEU A 16 7.22 -15.51 4.85
N ASP A 17 7.44 -16.52 4.01
CA ASP A 17 7.60 -16.28 2.58
C ASP A 17 6.27 -16.02 1.88
N ASN A 18 5.18 -16.66 2.32
CA ASN A 18 3.82 -16.30 1.90
C ASN A 18 3.49 -14.85 2.29
N LEU A 19 3.81 -14.47 3.53
CA LEU A 19 3.67 -13.10 4.01
C LEU A 19 4.45 -12.10 3.15
N LYS A 20 5.75 -12.36 2.88
CA LYS A 20 6.57 -11.51 2.00
C LYS A 20 5.96 -11.36 0.61
N ARG A 21 5.50 -12.46 0.02
CA ARG A 21 4.91 -12.44 -1.32
C ARG A 21 3.62 -11.64 -1.36
N THR A 22 2.74 -11.86 -0.39
CA THR A 22 1.52 -11.07 -0.23
C THR A 22 1.81 -9.57 -0.05
N MET A 23 2.88 -9.21 0.67
CA MET A 23 3.31 -7.80 0.76
C MET A 23 3.75 -7.25 -0.60
N ILE A 24 4.57 -8.00 -1.35
CA ILE A 24 5.08 -7.59 -2.66
C ILE A 24 3.91 -7.38 -3.63
N ASP A 25 2.98 -8.33 -3.67
CA ASP A 25 1.82 -8.31 -4.56
C ASP A 25 0.85 -7.15 -4.22
N HIS A 26 0.84 -6.69 -2.96
CA HIS A 26 0.03 -5.55 -2.56
C HIS A 26 0.64 -4.18 -2.92
N ILE A 27 1.96 -4.08 -3.14
CA ILE A 27 2.63 -2.80 -3.42
C ILE A 27 2.03 -2.07 -4.64
N PRO A 28 1.78 -2.74 -5.79
CA PRO A 28 1.18 -2.09 -6.95
C PRO A 28 -0.21 -1.53 -6.66
N TYR A 29 -1.06 -2.29 -5.97
CA TYR A 29 -2.40 -1.84 -5.55
C TYR A 29 -2.30 -0.59 -4.69
N HIS A 30 -1.44 -0.63 -3.66
CA HIS A 30 -1.29 0.48 -2.74
C HIS A 30 -0.83 1.75 -3.44
N ASN A 31 0.17 1.67 -4.31
CA ASN A 31 0.77 2.84 -4.93
C ASN A 31 -0.11 3.45 -6.02
N ASN A 32 -0.77 2.61 -6.83
CA ASN A 32 -1.45 3.06 -8.05
C ASN A 32 -2.96 3.16 -7.94
N PHE A 33 -3.59 2.41 -7.03
CA PHE A 33 -5.06 2.27 -7.03
C PHE A 33 -5.71 2.74 -5.73
N ARG A 34 -5.02 2.66 -4.60
CA ARG A 34 -5.59 3.08 -3.32
C ARG A 34 -5.81 4.59 -3.31
N ILE A 35 -7.06 5.02 -3.24
CA ILE A 35 -7.43 6.43 -3.10
C ILE A 35 -7.58 6.77 -1.62
N THR A 36 -7.12 7.95 -1.22
CA THR A 36 -7.30 8.43 0.17
C THR A 36 -8.12 9.71 0.22
N VAL A 37 -9.05 9.78 1.18
CA VAL A 37 -9.87 10.99 1.41
C VAL A 37 -8.98 12.21 1.72
N LYS A 38 -7.92 12.01 2.52
CA LYS A 38 -6.92 13.06 2.81
C LYS A 38 -6.17 13.53 1.56
N GLY A 39 -5.97 12.64 0.60
CA GLY A 39 -5.33 12.93 -0.69
C GLY A 39 -6.25 13.55 -1.73
N LYS A 40 -7.48 13.96 -1.36
CA LYS A 40 -8.46 14.58 -2.28
C LYS A 40 -8.72 13.76 -3.55
N GLY A 41 -8.76 12.44 -3.42
CA GLY A 41 -9.00 11.55 -4.57
C GLY A 41 -7.73 11.09 -5.30
N LEU A 42 -6.55 11.59 -4.92
CA LEU A 42 -5.29 11.18 -5.52
C LEU A 42 -4.76 9.87 -4.91
N THR A 43 -4.05 9.13 -5.75
CA THR A 43 -3.31 7.92 -5.35
C THR A 43 -1.99 8.31 -4.66
N PRO A 44 -1.39 7.44 -3.83
CA PRO A 44 -0.11 7.71 -3.19
C PRO A 44 1.00 8.09 -4.17
N LEU A 45 1.04 7.47 -5.36
CA LEU A 45 2.02 7.82 -6.39
C LEU A 45 1.79 9.23 -6.92
N GLN A 46 0.54 9.60 -7.22
CA GLN A 46 0.19 10.94 -7.69
C GLN A 46 0.55 12.02 -6.67
N ILE A 47 0.29 11.77 -5.38
CA ILE A 47 0.65 12.71 -4.30
C ILE A 47 2.17 12.94 -4.25
N ARG A 48 2.97 11.87 -4.36
CA ARG A 48 4.44 11.98 -4.37
C ARG A 48 4.94 12.77 -5.58
N ASN A 49 4.41 12.46 -6.76
CA ASN A 49 4.78 13.17 -8.00
C ASN A 49 4.40 14.65 -7.93
N GLN A 50 3.24 14.97 -7.35
CA GLN A 50 2.83 16.35 -7.13
C GLN A 50 3.80 17.08 -6.19
N ALA A 51 4.20 16.45 -5.07
CA ALA A 51 5.17 17.04 -4.15
C ALA A 51 6.52 17.30 -4.82
N LEU A 52 7.00 16.37 -5.66
CA LEU A 52 8.26 16.51 -6.41
C LEU A 52 8.18 17.57 -7.52
N SER A 53 6.99 17.83 -8.07
CA SER A 53 6.80 18.91 -9.06
C SER A 53 6.76 20.31 -8.44
N LEU A 54 6.63 20.39 -7.12
CA LEU A 54 6.56 21.64 -6.36
C LEU A 54 7.91 22.02 -5.72
N SER A 55 8.92 21.16 -5.82
CA SER A 55 10.31 21.38 -5.36
C SER A 55 11.18 21.91 -6.48
#